data_AF-A0A094MYY8-F1
#
_entry.id   AF-A0A094MYY8-F1
#
_cell.length_a   1.000
_cell.length_b   1.000
_cell.length_c   1.000
_cell.angle_alpha   90.00
_cell.angle_beta   90.00
_cell.angle_gamma   90.00
#
_symmetry.space_group_name_H-M   'P 1'
#
loop_
_entity.id
_entity.type
_entity.pdbx_description
1 polymer ?
#
loop_
_entity_poly.entity_id
_entity_poly.type
_entity_poly.pdbx_seq_one_letter_code
_entity_poly.pdbx_strand_id
1 'polypeptide(L)'
;GLALLDAGESMKQMAEVKDSLDINVKQNFIDPLQLLQDKDLKEIGHHLKKLEGRRLDYDYKKKRLGKIPDEEVKQAVEKFEESKELAERSMFNFLENDVEQVSQLAVFVEAALDYHKQSSEILEDLQSKLQNRHPAPSQLEGPVRQGGGCPQAVGECSRTGSEPRPLVGVGSSSLLWCSSSVHMDQPCCQALYDFEPENEGELGFKEGDIITLTNQIDENWYEGMLNGESGFFPINYVEVMVPLPQ
;
A
#
# COMPACT_ATOMS: atom_id res chain seq x y z
N GLY A 1 -18.40 25.54 16.82
CA GLY A 1 -19.45 24.52 16.61
C GLY A 1 -19.58 24.17 15.15
N LEU A 2 -20.12 25.09 14.33
CA LEU A 2 -20.48 24.86 12.93
C LEU A 2 -19.34 24.28 12.06
N ALA A 3 -18.08 24.69 12.27
CA ALA A 3 -16.94 24.15 11.54
C ALA A 3 -16.74 22.64 11.68
N LEU A 4 -16.93 22.13 12.90
CA LEU A 4 -16.82 20.70 13.20
C LEU A 4 -18.02 19.93 12.67
N LEU A 5 -19.19 20.56 12.58
CA LEU A 5 -20.39 19.95 11.98
C LEU A 5 -20.20 19.76 10.48
N ASP A 6 -19.76 20.80 9.76
CA ASP A 6 -19.52 20.71 8.32
C ASP A 6 -18.42 19.67 8.00
N ALA A 7 -17.34 19.64 8.80
CA ALA A 7 -16.31 18.61 8.66
C ALA A 7 -16.87 17.20 8.92
N GLY A 8 -17.65 17.02 9.99
CA GLY A 8 -18.28 15.74 10.31
C GLY A 8 -19.25 15.26 9.22
N GLU A 9 -20.01 16.16 8.61
CA GLU A 9 -20.91 15.85 7.50
C GLU A 9 -20.12 15.42 6.25
N SER A 10 -19.06 16.15 5.87
CA SER A 10 -18.19 15.76 4.76
C SER A 10 -17.49 14.43 5.00
N MET A 11 -17.01 14.15 6.22
CA MET A 11 -16.43 12.85 6.56
C MET A 11 -17.47 11.72 6.44
N LYS A 12 -18.72 11.97 6.83
CA LYS A 12 -19.81 11.00 6.66
C LYS A 12 -20.07 10.72 5.17
N GLN A 13 -20.09 11.75 4.33
CA GLN A 13 -20.27 11.59 2.88
C GLN A 13 -19.12 10.79 2.25
N MET A 14 -17.87 11.03 2.66
CA MET A 14 -16.74 10.21 2.19
C MET A 14 -16.85 8.74 2.60
N ALA A 15 -17.41 8.45 3.78
CA ALA A 15 -17.67 7.08 4.20
C ALA A 15 -18.73 6.41 3.28
N GLU A 16 -19.79 7.11 2.92
CA GLU A 16 -20.81 6.61 1.98
C GLU A 16 -20.22 6.35 0.57
N VAL A 17 -19.30 7.23 0.11
CA VAL A 17 -18.55 7.05 -1.15
C VAL A 17 -17.61 5.83 -1.06
N LYS A 18 -16.97 5.60 0.09
CA LYS A 18 -16.15 4.41 0.33
C LYS A 18 -16.99 3.12 0.32
N ASP A 19 -18.12 3.10 1.01
CA ASP A 19 -19.00 1.93 1.02
C ASP A 19 -19.49 1.59 -0.39
N SER A 20 -19.75 2.62 -1.21
CA SER A 20 -20.12 2.47 -2.62
C SER A 20 -18.99 1.86 -3.46
N LEU A 21 -17.74 2.28 -3.24
CA LEU A 21 -16.56 1.66 -3.86
C LEU A 21 -16.47 0.17 -3.49
N ASP A 22 -16.55 -0.14 -2.20
CA ASP A 22 -16.39 -1.50 -1.69
C ASP A 22 -17.45 -2.43 -2.30
N ILE A 23 -18.71 -1.97 -2.42
CA ILE A 23 -19.79 -2.71 -3.10
C ILE A 23 -19.50 -2.88 -4.59
N ASN A 24 -19.09 -1.82 -5.29
CA ASN A 24 -18.85 -1.85 -6.72
C ASN A 24 -17.70 -2.81 -7.09
N VAL A 25 -16.56 -2.67 -6.40
CA VAL A 25 -15.39 -3.54 -6.61
C VAL A 25 -15.75 -4.99 -6.29
N LYS A 26 -16.51 -5.23 -5.22
CA LYS A 26 -16.95 -6.59 -4.90
C LYS A 26 -17.79 -7.21 -6.01
N GLN A 27 -18.85 -6.52 -6.45
CA GLN A 27 -19.81 -7.07 -7.42
C GLN A 27 -19.25 -7.17 -8.84
N ASN A 28 -18.43 -6.21 -9.26
CA ASN A 28 -18.03 -6.09 -10.66
C ASN A 28 -16.60 -6.56 -10.95
N PHE A 29 -15.80 -6.82 -9.92
CA PHE A 29 -14.43 -7.29 -10.07
C PHE A 29 -14.16 -8.58 -9.28
N ILE A 30 -14.38 -8.56 -7.96
CA ILE A 30 -14.05 -9.71 -7.11
C ILE A 30 -14.96 -10.92 -7.36
N ASP A 31 -16.28 -10.74 -7.32
CA ASP A 31 -17.24 -11.83 -7.49
C ASP A 31 -17.11 -12.49 -8.89
N PRO A 32 -16.94 -11.74 -10.01
CA PRO A 32 -16.65 -12.34 -11.32
C PRO A 32 -15.34 -13.14 -11.38
N LEU A 33 -14.25 -12.64 -10.76
CA LEU A 33 -12.99 -13.39 -10.70
C LEU A 33 -13.11 -14.66 -9.85
N GLN A 34 -13.86 -14.60 -8.75
CA GLN A 34 -14.15 -15.77 -7.92
C GLN A 34 -14.95 -16.81 -8.72
N LEU A 35 -15.92 -16.37 -9.52
CA LEU A 35 -16.71 -17.24 -10.39
C LEU A 35 -15.82 -17.96 -11.43
N LEU A 36 -14.89 -17.23 -12.04
CA LEU A 36 -13.93 -17.75 -13.01
C LEU A 36 -13.06 -18.86 -12.40
N GLN A 37 -12.61 -18.65 -11.15
CA GLN A 37 -11.81 -19.63 -10.42
C GLN A 37 -12.62 -20.87 -10.03
N ASP A 38 -13.81 -20.67 -9.45
CA ASP A 38 -14.60 -21.75 -8.87
C ASP A 38 -15.37 -22.57 -9.90
N LYS A 39 -15.57 -22.03 -11.11
CA LYS A 39 -16.23 -22.72 -12.21
C LYS A 39 -15.25 -23.08 -13.31
N ASP A 40 -14.85 -22.11 -14.13
CA ASP A 40 -14.17 -22.40 -15.39
C ASP A 40 -12.80 -23.06 -15.18
N LEU A 41 -11.96 -22.49 -14.32
CA LEU A 41 -10.63 -23.07 -14.02
C LEU A 41 -10.74 -24.44 -13.33
N LYS A 42 -11.75 -24.62 -12.47
CA LYS A 42 -12.01 -25.88 -11.79
C LYS A 42 -12.49 -26.97 -12.76
N GLU A 43 -13.35 -26.62 -13.70
CA GLU A 43 -13.85 -27.51 -14.75
C GLU A 43 -12.74 -27.91 -15.72
N ILE A 44 -11.92 -26.94 -16.18
CA ILE A 44 -10.72 -27.21 -16.98
C ILE A 44 -9.78 -28.17 -16.22
N GLY A 45 -9.53 -27.89 -14.94
CA GLY A 45 -8.72 -28.77 -14.09
C GLY A 45 -9.29 -30.19 -14.00
N HIS A 46 -10.61 -30.34 -13.93
CA HIS A 46 -11.27 -31.65 -13.96
C HIS A 46 -11.07 -32.38 -15.29
N HIS A 47 -11.25 -31.69 -16.43
CA HIS A 47 -11.04 -32.28 -17.75
C HIS A 47 -9.59 -32.70 -17.98
N LEU A 48 -8.62 -31.87 -17.61
CA LEU A 48 -7.20 -32.19 -17.72
C LEU A 48 -6.81 -33.40 -16.87
N LYS A 49 -7.31 -33.49 -15.63
CA LYS A 49 -7.07 -34.65 -14.76
C LYS A 49 -7.66 -35.93 -15.35
N LYS A 50 -8.86 -35.85 -15.93
CA LYS A 50 -9.52 -36.98 -16.60
C LYS A 50 -8.74 -37.40 -17.85
N LEU A 51 -8.33 -36.44 -18.67
CA LEU A 51 -7.51 -36.66 -19.87
C LEU A 51 -6.21 -37.38 -19.53
N GLU A 52 -5.49 -36.93 -18.50
CA GLU A 52 -4.24 -37.55 -18.07
C GLU A 52 -4.46 -39.02 -17.64
N GLY A 53 -5.54 -39.29 -16.91
CA GLY A 53 -5.92 -40.67 -16.57
C GLY A 53 -6.20 -41.55 -17.80
N ARG A 54 -6.92 -41.01 -18.81
CA ARG A 54 -7.22 -41.74 -20.06
C ARG A 54 -5.98 -41.94 -20.94
N ARG A 55 -5.08 -40.96 -20.96
CA ARG A 55 -3.78 -41.04 -21.64
C ARG A 55 -2.96 -42.20 -21.08
N LEU A 56 -2.84 -42.27 -19.76
CA LEU A 56 -2.10 -43.34 -19.09
C LEU A 56 -2.71 -44.74 -19.32
N ASP A 57 -4.04 -44.88 -19.30
CA ASP A 57 -4.72 -46.14 -19.63
C ASP A 57 -4.46 -46.57 -21.09
N TYR A 58 -4.57 -45.63 -22.03
CA TYR A 58 -4.25 -45.87 -23.43
C TYR A 58 -2.79 -46.29 -23.62
N ASP A 59 -1.85 -45.58 -23.03
CA ASP A 59 -0.42 -45.89 -23.11
C ASP A 59 -0.09 -47.27 -22.53
N TYR A 60 -0.72 -47.63 -21.40
CA TYR A 60 -0.58 -48.95 -20.79
C TYR A 60 -1.07 -50.06 -21.72
N LYS A 61 -2.26 -49.90 -22.30
CA LYS A 61 -2.86 -50.88 -23.23
C LYS A 61 -2.08 -50.98 -24.53
N LYS A 62 -1.70 -49.84 -25.12
CA LYS A 62 -0.88 -49.77 -26.34
C LYS A 62 0.43 -50.54 -26.21
N LYS A 63 1.11 -50.45 -25.07
CA LYS A 63 2.35 -51.21 -24.79
C LYS A 63 2.15 -52.73 -24.72
N ARG A 64 0.91 -53.20 -24.59
CA ARG A 64 0.55 -54.62 -24.49
C ARG A 64 -0.20 -55.12 -25.74
N LEU A 65 -0.05 -54.43 -26.87
CA LEU A 65 -0.64 -54.84 -28.14
C LEU A 65 -0.38 -56.33 -28.43
N GLY A 66 -1.43 -57.08 -28.80
CA GLY A 66 -1.39 -58.54 -29.00
C GLY A 66 -1.49 -59.39 -27.73
N LYS A 67 -1.46 -58.80 -26.54
CA LYS A 67 -1.73 -59.48 -25.25
C LYS A 67 -3.10 -59.11 -24.64
N ILE A 68 -3.76 -58.11 -25.20
CA ILE A 68 -5.10 -57.65 -24.82
C ILE A 68 -5.98 -57.58 -26.08
N PRO A 69 -7.31 -57.75 -25.96
CA PRO A 69 -8.21 -57.67 -27.09
C PRO A 69 -8.13 -56.30 -27.79
N ASP A 70 -8.14 -56.30 -29.12
CA ASP A 70 -8.04 -55.07 -29.91
C ASP A 70 -9.20 -54.10 -29.63
N GLU A 71 -10.39 -54.62 -29.31
CA GLU A 71 -11.55 -53.82 -28.89
C GLU A 71 -11.28 -53.02 -27.60
N GLU A 72 -10.51 -53.55 -26.65
CA GLU A 72 -10.17 -52.81 -25.43
C GLU A 72 -9.17 -51.67 -25.70
N VAL A 73 -8.26 -51.87 -26.64
CA VAL A 73 -7.32 -50.83 -27.09
C VAL A 73 -8.08 -49.74 -27.82
N LYS A 74 -8.99 -50.12 -28.72
CA LYS A 74 -9.83 -49.19 -29.48
C LYS A 74 -10.71 -48.34 -28.56
N GLN A 75 -11.38 -48.95 -27.58
CA GLN A 75 -12.14 -48.21 -26.57
C GLN A 75 -11.27 -47.25 -25.75
N ALA A 76 -10.01 -47.61 -25.46
CA ALA A 76 -9.11 -46.71 -24.74
C ALA A 76 -8.72 -45.48 -25.58
N VAL A 77 -8.52 -45.66 -26.90
CA VAL A 77 -8.29 -44.57 -27.85
C VAL A 77 -9.49 -43.64 -27.89
N GLU A 78 -10.69 -44.16 -28.14
CA GLU A 78 -11.93 -43.36 -28.23
C GLU A 78 -12.13 -42.54 -26.95
N LYS A 79 -11.98 -43.18 -25.78
CA LYS A 79 -12.07 -42.54 -24.48
C LYS A 79 -11.03 -41.46 -24.22
N PHE A 80 -9.82 -41.62 -24.77
CA PHE A 80 -8.75 -40.63 -24.67
C PHE A 80 -9.05 -39.44 -25.59
N GLU A 81 -9.44 -39.69 -26.84
CA GLU A 81 -9.80 -38.65 -27.81
C GLU A 81 -11.00 -37.82 -27.35
N GLU A 82 -12.06 -38.46 -26.85
CA GLU A 82 -13.22 -37.75 -26.26
C GLU A 82 -12.81 -36.85 -25.09
N SER A 83 -11.94 -37.35 -24.20
CA SER A 83 -11.49 -36.56 -23.05
C SER A 83 -10.55 -35.43 -23.47
N LYS A 84 -9.81 -35.62 -24.56
CA LYS A 84 -8.92 -34.62 -25.14
C LYS A 84 -9.75 -33.49 -25.77
N GLU A 85 -10.73 -33.83 -26.59
CA GLU A 85 -11.60 -32.85 -27.23
C GLU A 85 -12.35 -32.01 -26.18
N LEU A 86 -12.83 -32.63 -25.11
CA LEU A 86 -13.51 -31.92 -24.02
C LEU A 86 -12.58 -30.94 -23.30
N ALA A 87 -11.36 -31.36 -22.98
CA ALA A 87 -10.36 -30.48 -22.37
C ALA A 87 -9.98 -29.32 -23.31
N GLU A 88 -9.67 -29.62 -24.57
CA GLU A 88 -9.33 -28.61 -25.57
C GLU A 88 -10.45 -27.60 -25.78
N ARG A 89 -11.71 -28.06 -25.87
CA ARG A 89 -12.87 -27.18 -26.01
C ARG A 89 -13.04 -26.28 -24.79
N SER A 90 -12.93 -26.83 -23.58
CA SER A 90 -13.06 -26.05 -22.35
C SER A 90 -11.97 -24.96 -22.24
N MET A 91 -10.72 -25.30 -22.58
CA MET A 91 -9.61 -24.36 -22.58
C MET A 91 -9.75 -23.30 -23.68
N PHE A 92 -10.21 -23.70 -24.86
CA PHE A 92 -10.43 -22.78 -25.98
C PHE A 92 -11.50 -21.74 -25.63
N ASN A 93 -12.65 -22.19 -25.13
CA ASN A 93 -13.74 -21.29 -24.73
C ASN A 93 -13.27 -20.30 -23.64
N PHE A 94 -12.46 -20.77 -22.68
CA PHE A 94 -11.91 -19.90 -21.64
C PHE A 94 -10.99 -18.80 -22.22
N LEU A 95 -10.10 -19.17 -23.14
CA LEU A 95 -9.18 -18.23 -23.77
C LEU A 95 -9.86 -17.29 -24.76
N GLU A 96 -10.91 -17.73 -25.45
CA GLU A 96 -11.66 -16.88 -26.39
C GLU A 96 -12.44 -15.78 -25.65
N ASN A 97 -12.78 -16.02 -24.38
CA ASN A 97 -13.44 -15.03 -23.53
C ASN A 97 -12.44 -14.11 -22.81
N ASP A 98 -11.13 -14.14 -23.11
CA ASP A 98 -10.06 -13.34 -22.46
C ASP A 98 -10.37 -11.81 -22.43
N VAL A 99 -11.08 -11.34 -23.44
CA VAL A 99 -11.56 -9.95 -23.59
C VAL A 99 -12.49 -9.54 -22.45
N GLU A 100 -13.30 -10.46 -21.93
CA GLU A 100 -14.22 -10.18 -20.82
C GLU A 100 -13.46 -9.96 -19.50
N GLN A 101 -12.36 -10.68 -19.25
CA GLN A 101 -11.54 -10.46 -18.05
C GLN A 101 -10.72 -9.16 -18.15
N VAL A 102 -10.26 -8.78 -19.35
CA VAL A 102 -9.64 -7.45 -19.56
C VAL A 102 -10.65 -6.33 -19.28
N SER A 103 -11.91 -6.52 -19.66
CA SER A 103 -12.99 -5.58 -19.33
C SER A 103 -13.20 -5.44 -17.82
N GLN A 104 -13.15 -6.54 -17.05
CA GLN A 104 -13.28 -6.51 -15.59
C GLN A 104 -12.19 -5.68 -14.90
N LEU A 105 -10.94 -5.74 -15.40
CA LEU A 105 -9.86 -4.89 -14.90
C LEU A 105 -10.13 -3.40 -15.17
N ALA A 106 -10.70 -3.08 -16.33
CA ALA A 106 -11.10 -1.70 -16.63
C ALA A 106 -12.18 -1.21 -15.64
N VAL A 107 -13.17 -2.05 -15.32
CA VAL A 107 -14.23 -1.70 -14.36
C VAL A 107 -13.67 -1.43 -12.96
N PHE A 108 -12.68 -2.21 -12.51
CA PHE A 108 -12.00 -1.95 -11.24
C PHE A 108 -11.32 -0.57 -11.22
N VAL A 109 -10.55 -0.26 -12.27
CA VAL A 109 -9.85 1.03 -12.39
C VAL A 109 -10.84 2.19 -12.48
N GLU A 110 -11.94 2.02 -13.23
CA GLU A 110 -13.01 3.02 -13.31
C GLU A 110 -13.67 3.27 -11.95
N ALA A 111 -13.98 2.22 -11.19
CA ALA A 111 -14.56 2.35 -9.85
C ALA A 111 -13.62 3.07 -8.87
N ALA A 112 -12.32 2.73 -8.88
CA ALA A 112 -11.31 3.40 -8.05
C ALA A 112 -11.16 4.88 -8.44
N LEU A 113 -11.15 5.17 -9.73
CA LEU A 113 -11.04 6.53 -10.26
C LEU A 113 -12.27 7.37 -9.89
N ASP A 114 -13.46 6.81 -9.96
CA ASP A 114 -14.71 7.46 -9.55
C ASP A 114 -14.72 7.76 -8.04
N TYR A 115 -14.32 6.81 -7.20
CA TYR A 115 -14.15 7.01 -5.75
C TYR A 115 -13.24 8.21 -5.42
N HIS A 116 -12.07 8.27 -6.05
CA HIS A 116 -11.11 9.35 -5.80
C HIS A 116 -11.63 10.70 -6.29
N LYS A 117 -12.33 10.75 -7.42
CA LYS A 117 -12.95 11.98 -7.92
C LYS A 117 -14.02 12.50 -6.96
N GLN A 118 -14.95 11.64 -6.54
CA GLN A 118 -16.01 12.02 -5.61
C GLN A 118 -15.45 12.43 -4.24
N SER A 119 -14.43 11.74 -3.75
CA SER A 119 -13.75 12.10 -2.50
C SER A 119 -13.06 13.47 -2.60
N SER A 120 -12.40 13.77 -3.73
CA SER A 120 -11.80 15.08 -3.98
C SER A 120 -12.85 16.19 -3.97
N GLU A 121 -13.98 15.98 -4.67
CA GLU A 121 -15.07 16.96 -4.74
C GLU A 121 -15.63 17.29 -3.35
N ILE A 122 -15.85 16.28 -2.50
CA ILE A 122 -16.32 16.48 -1.12
C ILE A 122 -15.30 17.29 -0.30
N LEU A 123 -14.01 16.98 -0.42
CA LEU A 123 -12.95 17.66 0.31
C LEU A 123 -12.72 19.09 -0.17
N GLU A 124 -12.84 19.35 -1.47
CA GLU A 124 -12.76 20.68 -2.08
C GLU A 124 -13.92 21.58 -1.63
N ASP A 125 -15.14 21.03 -1.55
CA ASP A 125 -16.30 21.75 -1.01
C ASP A 125 -16.11 22.07 0.49
N LEU A 126 -15.64 21.09 1.28
CA LEU A 126 -15.30 21.33 2.69
C LEU A 126 -14.23 22.43 2.83
N GLN A 127 -13.16 22.35 2.05
CA GLN A 127 -12.09 23.35 2.06
C GLN A 127 -12.65 24.75 1.75
N SER A 128 -13.51 24.86 0.74
CA SER A 128 -14.17 26.12 0.37
C SER A 128 -15.04 26.67 1.51
N LYS A 129 -15.85 25.80 2.16
CA LYS A 129 -16.66 26.16 3.33
C LYS A 129 -15.82 26.63 4.51
N LEU A 130 -14.66 26.00 4.76
CA LEU A 130 -13.74 26.38 5.84
C LEU A 130 -13.03 27.70 5.54
N GLN A 131 -12.56 27.91 4.31
CA GLN A 131 -11.89 29.14 3.89
C GLN A 131 -12.81 30.36 3.96
N ASN A 132 -14.07 30.23 3.53
CA ASN A 132 -15.07 31.29 3.64
C ASN A 132 -15.39 31.70 5.09
N ARG A 133 -15.06 30.86 6.07
CA ARG A 133 -15.25 31.15 7.50
C ARG A 133 -14.05 31.86 8.15
N HIS A 134 -12.92 32.02 7.45
CA HIS A 134 -11.88 32.97 7.83
C HIS A 134 -12.16 34.34 7.19
N PRO A 135 -12.58 35.39 7.93
CA PRO A 135 -12.42 36.74 7.41
C PRO A 135 -10.92 37.03 7.35
N ALA A 136 -10.42 37.50 6.21
CA ALA A 136 -9.03 37.92 6.04
C ALA A 136 -8.63 38.91 7.16
N PRO A 137 -7.49 38.73 7.87
CA PRO A 137 -6.99 39.74 8.78
C PRO A 137 -6.25 40.82 7.98
N SER A 138 -6.99 41.79 7.43
CA SER A 138 -6.48 43.02 6.81
C SER A 138 -7.70 43.96 6.70
N GLN A 139 -7.87 45.02 7.48
CA GLN A 139 -7.09 46.26 7.45
C GLN A 139 -7.36 47.10 8.73
N LEU A 140 -6.28 47.61 9.33
CA LEU A 140 -6.05 48.88 10.05
C LEU A 140 -7.24 49.66 10.68
N GLU A 141 -7.13 49.97 11.97
CA GLU A 141 -7.00 51.35 12.52
C GLU A 141 -6.89 51.33 14.07
N GLY A 142 -5.84 51.97 14.62
CA GLY A 142 -5.72 52.25 16.06
C GLY A 142 -4.38 52.93 16.39
N PRO A 143 -4.34 54.07 17.12
CA PRO A 143 -3.40 55.16 16.84
C PRO A 143 -2.12 55.13 17.69
N VAL A 144 -1.04 55.63 17.07
CA VAL A 144 0.22 56.02 17.70
C VAL A 144 -0.04 57.00 18.86
N ARG A 145 0.46 56.69 20.07
CA ARG A 145 0.73 57.70 21.11
C ARG A 145 2.18 57.59 21.58
N GLN A 146 2.90 58.68 21.31
CA GLN A 146 4.23 59.01 21.84
C GLN A 146 4.21 59.21 23.37
N GLY A 147 5.34 58.85 23.99
CA GLY A 147 6.02 59.73 24.95
C GLY A 147 5.79 59.46 26.44
N GLY A 148 6.80 58.90 27.11
CA GLY A 148 6.93 58.89 28.57
C GLY A 148 8.22 58.17 28.99
N GLY A 149 9.25 58.93 29.37
CA GLY A 149 10.65 58.47 29.42
C GLY A 149 11.12 57.79 30.71
N CYS A 150 12.39 57.39 30.69
CA CYS A 150 13.18 57.03 31.87
C CYS A 150 14.64 57.50 31.64
N PRO A 151 15.39 57.91 32.69
CA PRO A 151 16.34 59.01 32.60
C PRO A 151 17.77 58.64 32.18
N GLN A 152 18.42 59.66 31.62
CA GLN A 152 19.83 59.78 31.26
C GLN A 152 20.78 59.58 32.45
N ALA A 153 21.83 58.79 32.22
CA ALA A 153 23.13 58.94 32.88
C ALA A 153 24.23 59.04 31.80
N VAL A 154 24.69 60.29 31.62
CA VAL A 154 26.03 60.79 31.24
C VAL A 154 27.11 59.82 30.73
N GLY A 155 27.79 60.21 29.63
CA GLY A 155 29.17 59.81 29.32
C GLY A 155 29.52 59.76 27.83
N GLU A 156 30.36 60.70 27.38
CA GLU A 156 30.69 61.03 25.98
C GLU A 156 31.57 60.05 25.17
N CYS A 157 31.38 60.15 23.85
CA CYS A 157 32.30 59.97 22.70
C CYS A 157 33.75 59.51 22.92
N SER A 158 34.21 58.53 22.12
CA SER A 158 35.06 58.78 20.92
C SER A 158 35.55 57.51 20.22
N ARG A 159 35.64 57.64 18.89
CA ARG A 159 36.20 56.80 17.80
C ARG A 159 37.45 55.96 18.14
N THR A 160 37.54 54.72 17.64
CA THR A 160 38.31 54.28 16.44
C THR A 160 38.55 52.76 16.43
N GLY A 161 38.34 52.12 15.28
CA GLY A 161 39.21 51.03 14.77
C GLY A 161 38.98 49.57 15.23
N SER A 162 39.12 48.68 14.24
CA SER A 162 39.49 47.24 14.30
C SER A 162 38.46 46.18 14.75
N GLU A 163 38.13 45.27 13.81
CA GLU A 163 37.88 43.83 14.06
C GLU A 163 39.11 43.18 14.73
N PRO A 164 39.03 42.03 15.47
CA PRO A 164 38.07 40.92 15.31
C PRO A 164 37.43 40.36 16.63
N ARG A 165 36.47 39.44 16.46
CA ARG A 165 35.71 38.51 17.36
C ARG A 165 36.34 38.17 18.75
N PRO A 166 35.61 37.57 19.74
CA PRO A 166 34.25 36.98 19.77
C PRO A 166 33.39 37.35 21.02
N LEU A 167 32.10 36.97 21.07
CA LEU A 167 31.37 36.36 22.22
C LEU A 167 29.83 36.50 22.09
N VAL A 168 29.18 35.35 21.95
CA VAL A 168 28.00 34.82 22.66
C VAL A 168 26.81 35.75 22.95
N GLY A 169 25.62 35.37 22.46
CA GLY A 169 24.36 35.95 22.93
C GLY A 169 23.08 35.43 22.26
N VAL A 170 22.71 34.18 22.58
CA VAL A 170 21.32 33.67 22.70
C VAL A 170 20.47 33.60 21.42
N GLY A 171 20.44 32.40 20.83
CA GLY A 171 19.40 31.93 19.93
C GLY A 171 18.86 30.58 20.43
N SER A 172 17.56 30.41 20.32
CA SER A 172 16.71 29.35 20.88
C SER A 172 17.23 27.91 20.77
N SER A 173 17.01 27.19 21.87
CA SER A 173 16.61 25.78 21.99
C SER A 173 16.75 24.94 20.72
N SER A 174 17.97 24.49 20.47
CA SER A 174 18.25 23.37 19.58
C SER A 174 18.63 22.16 20.43
N LEU A 175 17.82 21.11 20.31
CA LEU A 175 18.24 19.72 20.31
C LEU A 175 19.10 19.28 21.50
N LEU A 176 18.45 18.86 22.59
CA LEU A 176 18.99 17.79 23.43
C LEU A 176 18.56 16.44 22.83
N TRP A 177 19.08 16.15 21.64
CA TRP A 177 19.20 14.76 21.18
C TRP A 177 20.41 14.19 21.91
N CYS A 178 20.15 13.46 22.98
CA CYS A 178 21.21 12.79 23.72
C CYS A 178 21.88 11.77 22.79
N SER A 179 23.18 11.96 22.65
CA SER A 179 24.06 11.20 21.78
C SER A 179 24.07 9.73 22.17
N SER A 180 23.76 8.87 21.20
CA SER A 180 24.53 7.65 20.97
C SER A 180 24.81 7.63 19.48
N SER A 181 26.02 8.06 19.14
CA SER A 181 26.61 7.98 17.82
C SER A 181 26.55 6.55 17.28
N VAL A 182 25.71 6.32 16.28
CA VAL A 182 25.84 5.17 15.38
C VAL A 182 25.60 5.69 13.96
N HIS A 183 26.66 5.59 13.16
CA HIS A 183 26.80 5.87 11.74
C HIS A 183 25.52 6.19 10.93
N MET A 184 25.46 7.39 10.33
CA MET A 184 24.42 7.80 9.36
C MET A 184 24.50 7.07 8.00
N ASP A 185 25.25 5.97 7.90
CA ASP A 185 25.36 5.13 6.70
C ASP A 185 24.76 3.73 6.92
N GLN A 186 24.16 3.46 8.10
CA GLN A 186 23.58 2.16 8.39
C GLN A 186 22.16 2.05 7.82
N PRO A 187 21.84 0.98 7.06
CA PRO A 187 20.50 0.75 6.55
C PRO A 187 19.46 0.77 7.66
N CYS A 188 18.40 1.56 7.49
CA CYS A 188 17.36 1.74 8.50
C CYS A 188 16.04 2.18 7.89
N CYS A 189 14.97 1.89 8.61
CA CYS A 189 13.61 2.29 8.27
C CYS A 189 12.90 2.87 9.48
N GLN A 190 11.88 3.69 9.22
CA GLN A 190 10.97 4.21 10.25
C GLN A 190 9.66 3.43 10.18
N ALA A 191 9.15 2.99 11.32
CA ALA A 191 7.83 2.37 11.42
C ALA A 191 6.71 3.39 11.12
N LEU A 192 5.82 3.04 10.20
CA LEU A 192 4.63 3.83 9.85
C LEU A 192 3.42 3.47 10.72
N TYR A 193 3.41 2.26 11.29
CA TYR A 193 2.32 1.74 12.11
C TYR A 193 2.88 0.85 13.22
N ASP A 194 2.09 0.64 14.27
CA ASP A 194 2.36 -0.39 15.28
C ASP A 194 2.30 -1.79 14.64
N PHE A 195 3.23 -2.66 15.03
CA PHE A 195 3.24 -4.06 14.61
C PHE A 195 3.41 -4.97 15.83
N GLU A 196 2.40 -5.80 16.08
CA GLU A 196 2.40 -6.81 17.13
C GLU A 196 2.76 -8.18 16.53
N PRO A 197 3.83 -8.85 17.01
CA PRO A 197 4.26 -10.12 16.46
C PRO A 197 3.29 -11.25 16.84
N GLU A 198 2.87 -12.04 15.86
CA GLU A 198 1.98 -13.20 16.03
C GLU A 198 2.76 -14.53 16.03
N ASN A 199 3.93 -14.57 15.37
CA ASN A 199 4.75 -15.77 15.23
C ASN A 199 6.14 -15.64 15.89
N GLU A 200 6.73 -16.77 16.26
CA GLU A 200 8.12 -16.80 16.75
C GLU A 200 9.09 -16.34 15.65
N GLY A 201 9.88 -15.30 15.94
CA GLY A 201 10.85 -14.71 15.01
C GLY A 201 10.43 -13.37 14.40
N GLU A 202 9.19 -12.92 14.62
CA GLU A 202 8.73 -11.58 14.21
C GLU A 202 9.21 -10.49 15.18
N LEU A 203 9.55 -9.31 14.64
CA LEU A 203 10.00 -8.16 15.43
C LEU A 203 8.85 -7.18 15.65
N GLY A 204 8.38 -7.03 16.89
CA GLY A 204 7.38 -6.03 17.25
C GLY A 204 7.95 -4.62 17.40
N PHE A 205 7.18 -3.60 16.99
CA PHE A 205 7.57 -2.19 17.07
C PHE A 205 6.35 -1.26 17.10
N LYS A 206 6.59 0.03 17.40
CA LYS A 206 5.56 1.08 17.41
C LYS A 206 5.76 2.10 16.29
N GLU A 207 4.68 2.76 15.90
CA GLU A 207 4.71 3.89 14.97
C GLU A 207 5.77 4.92 15.41
N GLY A 208 6.66 5.27 14.49
CA GLY A 208 7.76 6.21 14.71
C GLY A 208 9.07 5.57 15.18
N ASP A 209 9.10 4.28 15.49
CA ASP A 209 10.35 3.58 15.85
C ASP A 209 11.32 3.52 14.65
N ILE A 210 12.62 3.63 14.95
CA ILE A 210 13.69 3.54 13.96
C ILE A 210 14.34 2.16 14.07
N ILE A 211 14.09 1.33 13.06
CA ILE A 211 14.56 -0.05 13.02
C ILE A 211 15.80 -0.11 12.13
N THR A 212 16.83 -0.79 12.61
CA THR A 212 18.03 -1.05 11.81
C THR A 212 17.74 -2.19 10.84
N LEU A 213 17.84 -1.95 9.53
CA LEU A 213 17.65 -2.98 8.52
C LEU A 213 18.92 -3.84 8.43
N THR A 214 18.77 -5.15 8.53
CA THR A 214 19.88 -6.10 8.41
C THR A 214 19.83 -6.90 7.12
N ASN A 215 18.63 -7.25 6.64
CA ASN A 215 18.47 -8.02 5.41
C ASN A 215 17.06 -7.85 4.81
N GLN A 216 16.91 -8.18 3.53
CA GLN A 216 15.61 -8.37 2.89
C GLN A 216 15.42 -9.86 2.65
N ILE A 217 14.39 -10.46 3.25
CA ILE A 217 14.13 -11.89 3.13
C ILE A 217 13.52 -12.19 1.77
N ASP A 218 12.52 -11.38 1.37
CA ASP A 218 11.82 -11.46 0.09
C ASP A 218 11.13 -10.13 -0.27
N GLU A 219 10.21 -10.15 -1.23
CA GLU A 219 9.46 -8.97 -1.70
C GLU A 219 8.45 -8.42 -0.68
N ASN A 220 8.21 -9.12 0.44
CA ASN A 220 7.20 -8.78 1.42
C ASN A 220 7.76 -8.59 2.84
N TRP A 221 8.96 -9.10 3.13
CA TRP A 221 9.55 -9.10 4.47
C TRP A 221 10.96 -8.52 4.54
N TYR A 222 11.16 -7.60 5.48
CA TYR A 222 12.48 -7.19 5.96
C TYR A 222 12.86 -7.94 7.23
N GLU A 223 14.16 -8.09 7.46
CA GLU A 223 14.76 -8.45 8.74
C GLU A 223 15.49 -7.23 9.29
N GLY A 224 15.31 -6.98 10.58
CA GLY A 224 15.96 -5.87 11.25
C GLY A 224 16.15 -6.07 12.73
N MET A 225 16.69 -5.05 13.38
CA MET A 225 16.98 -5.03 14.80
C MET A 225 16.45 -3.75 15.44
N LEU A 226 15.74 -3.90 16.56
CA LEU A 226 15.25 -2.82 17.40
C LEU A 226 15.51 -3.18 18.86
N ASN A 227 16.10 -2.28 19.63
CA ASN A 227 16.40 -2.47 21.07
C ASN A 227 17.20 -3.74 21.41
N GLY A 228 17.99 -4.27 20.45
CA GLY A 228 18.78 -5.49 20.61
C GLY A 228 18.03 -6.79 20.33
N GLU A 229 16.75 -6.71 19.95
CA GLU A 229 15.95 -7.83 19.45
C GLU A 229 15.95 -7.82 17.92
N SER A 230 16.08 -9.01 17.33
CA SER A 230 16.08 -9.19 15.88
C SER A 230 14.91 -10.05 15.45
N GLY A 231 14.34 -9.71 14.30
CA GLY A 231 13.24 -10.47 13.71
C GLY A 231 12.81 -9.89 12.38
N PHE A 232 11.82 -10.55 11.78
CA PHE A 232 11.27 -10.16 10.50
C PHE A 232 9.96 -9.38 10.66
N PHE A 233 9.71 -8.47 9.72
CA PHE A 233 8.50 -7.64 9.69
C PHE A 233 8.09 -7.24 8.26
N PRO A 234 6.80 -6.91 8.03
CA PRO A 234 6.30 -6.59 6.70
C PRO A 234 6.86 -5.26 6.17
N ILE A 235 7.26 -5.25 4.90
CA ILE A 235 7.79 -4.05 4.22
C ILE A 235 6.78 -2.89 4.23
N ASN A 236 5.48 -3.19 4.09
CA ASN A 236 4.42 -2.18 4.01
C ASN A 236 4.16 -1.43 5.33
N TYR A 237 4.81 -1.84 6.43
CA TYR A 237 4.67 -1.20 7.74
C TYR A 237 5.78 -0.20 8.03
N VAL A 238 6.75 -0.04 7.13
CA VAL A 238 7.92 0.80 7.34
C VAL A 238 8.24 1.66 6.12
N GLU A 239 8.85 2.81 6.36
CA GLU A 239 9.43 3.67 5.34
C GLU A 239 10.96 3.57 5.39
N VAL A 240 11.58 3.12 4.30
CA VAL A 240 13.04 2.98 4.22
C VAL A 240 13.68 4.37 4.15
N MET A 241 14.50 4.71 5.15
CA MET A 241 15.27 5.96 5.17
C MET A 241 16.63 5.77 4.52
N VAL A 242 17.30 4.66 4.84
CA VAL A 242 18.59 4.27 4.26
C VAL A 242 18.44 2.83 3.76
N PRO A 243 18.52 2.58 2.44
CA PRO A 243 18.33 1.25 1.88
C PRO A 243 19.50 0.32 2.21
N LEU A 244 19.23 -1.00 2.16
CA LEU A 244 20.27 -2.01 2.22
C LEU A 244 21.22 -1.87 1.00
N PRO A 245 22.54 -2.05 1.18
CA PRO A 245 23.47 -2.08 0.05
C PRO A 245 23.17 -3.26 -0.88
N GLN A 246 23.21 -3.01 -2.19
CA GLN A 246 23.00 -4.00 -3.25
C GLN A 246 24.16 -4.99 -3.39
#